data_AF-A0A9E2P7L9-F1
#
_entry.id   AF-A0A9E2P7L9-F1
#
_cell.length_a   1.000
_cell.length_b   1.000
_cell.length_c   1.000
_cell.angle_alpha   90.00
_cell.angle_beta   90.00
_cell.angle_gamma   90.00
#
_symmetry.space_group_name_H-M   'P 1'
#
loop_
_entity.id
_entity.type
_entity.pdbx_description
1 polymer ?
#
loop_
_entity_poly.entity_id
_entity_poly.type
_entity_poly.pdbx_seq_one_letter_code
_entity_poly.pdbx_strand_id
1 'polypeptide(L)'
;MSAPQKTAVLHRMVMSDHVCPYGQKSLWLLRRKGYAVQDHHLKTREETDAFKGVHGVKTTPQTFIGGVRIGGHDDLRRFFGEKVPEPGATSYVPVIAVFAVAALIALAIDWLSMRAITAMLVPNFIAVAMCLLAMLPWYDNPLGLKVQREPSNILWLDYEADRTSTLYNFTRIVRGADAEGISLNYRRCRMPLCDDIEAISLHVEQAKTDIVIIDSVAKAAGGDLDKSESPNRLFAALDLLHCTPLILAHTYKGEGTGKRTIYGS
;
A
#
# COMPACT_ATOMS: atom_id res chain seq x y z
N MET A 1 0.99 50.61 -20.18
CA MET A 1 1.78 49.99 -19.10
C MET A 1 1.16 48.63 -18.82
N SER A 2 1.83 47.53 -19.15
CA SER A 2 1.32 46.18 -18.83
C SER A 2 1.17 46.04 -17.31
N ALA A 3 0.05 45.51 -16.85
CA ALA A 3 -0.16 45.21 -15.43
C ALA A 3 1.00 44.33 -14.91
N PRO A 4 1.48 44.53 -13.67
CA PRO A 4 2.56 43.71 -13.13
C PRO A 4 2.15 42.24 -13.20
N GLN A 5 3.00 41.43 -13.85
CA GLN A 5 2.72 40.02 -14.07
C GLN A 5 2.65 39.34 -12.70
N LYS A 6 1.51 38.71 -12.40
CA LYS A 6 1.31 38.01 -11.12
C LYS A 6 2.28 36.83 -11.07
N THR A 7 3.25 36.87 -10.17
CA THR A 7 4.25 35.81 -10.02
C THR A 7 4.00 35.00 -8.74
N ALA A 8 4.22 33.70 -8.83
CA ALA A 8 4.17 32.79 -7.70
C ALA A 8 5.38 31.85 -7.74
N VAL A 9 5.92 31.50 -6.59
CA VAL A 9 6.96 30.47 -6.45
C VAL A 9 6.32 29.25 -5.82
N LEU A 10 6.53 28.09 -6.42
CA LEU A 10 6.00 26.82 -5.95
C LEU A 10 7.16 25.85 -5.74
N HIS A 11 7.34 25.40 -4.50
CA HIS A 11 8.23 24.30 -4.18
C HIS A 11 7.42 23.01 -4.07
N ARG A 12 7.70 22.03 -4.95
CA ARG A 12 6.99 20.75 -4.97
C ARG A 12 7.94 19.59 -5.19
N MET A 13 7.58 18.44 -4.64
CA MET A 13 8.33 17.20 -4.83
C MET A 13 8.06 16.63 -6.22
N VAL A 14 9.13 16.42 -6.98
CA VAL A 14 9.14 15.82 -8.32
C VAL A 14 10.39 14.96 -8.43
N MET A 15 10.24 13.69 -8.09
CA MET A 15 11.28 12.66 -8.17
C MET A 15 11.05 11.83 -9.44
N SER A 16 12.03 11.02 -9.86
CA SER A 16 11.91 10.12 -11.03
C SER A 16 10.65 9.26 -10.97
N ASP A 17 10.39 8.68 -9.80
CA ASP A 17 9.32 7.68 -9.60
C ASP A 17 8.11 8.26 -8.83
N HIS A 18 8.17 9.53 -8.43
CA HIS A 18 7.08 10.14 -7.67
C HIS A 18 6.89 11.63 -7.94
N VAL A 19 5.71 11.96 -8.45
CA VAL A 19 5.23 13.33 -8.57
C VAL A 19 4.15 13.58 -7.52
N CYS A 20 4.34 14.60 -6.69
CA CYS A 20 3.37 14.93 -5.65
C CYS A 20 2.03 15.40 -6.28
N PRO A 21 0.89 14.72 -6.00
CA PRO A 21 -0.41 15.08 -6.57
C PRO A 21 -0.89 16.47 -6.12
N TYR A 22 -0.66 16.83 -4.86
CA TYR A 22 -1.00 18.16 -4.34
C TYR A 22 -0.10 19.27 -4.91
N GLY A 23 1.15 18.94 -5.25
CA GLY A 23 2.05 19.83 -6.00
C GLY A 23 1.47 20.17 -7.37
N GLN A 24 1.01 19.15 -8.10
CA GLN A 24 0.37 19.34 -9.41
C GLN A 24 -0.94 20.12 -9.31
N LYS A 25 -1.79 19.82 -8.32
CA LYS A 25 -3.03 20.59 -8.07
C LYS A 25 -2.74 22.06 -7.76
N SER A 26 -1.69 22.34 -6.99
CA SER A 26 -1.28 23.72 -6.67
C SER A 26 -0.73 24.47 -7.88
N LEU A 27 0.13 23.82 -8.69
CA LEU A 27 0.63 24.36 -9.94
C LEU A 27 -0.51 24.71 -10.91
N TRP A 28 -1.45 23.77 -11.08
CA TRP A 28 -2.62 23.97 -11.93
C TRP A 28 -3.50 25.13 -11.42
N LEU A 29 -3.75 25.20 -10.10
CA LEU A 29 -4.56 26.26 -9.51
C LEU A 29 -3.93 27.64 -9.71
N LEU A 30 -2.62 27.78 -9.50
CA LEU A 30 -1.89 29.02 -9.75
C LEU A 30 -1.98 29.45 -11.22
N ARG A 31 -1.72 28.53 -12.15
CA ARG A 31 -1.83 28.80 -13.59
C ARG A 31 -3.25 29.20 -14.00
N ARG A 32 -4.27 28.50 -13.48
CA ARG A 32 -5.69 28.82 -13.72
C ARG A 32 -6.08 30.22 -13.23
N LYS A 33 -5.45 30.71 -12.16
CA LYS A 33 -5.66 32.07 -11.61
C LYS A 33 -4.79 33.14 -12.31
N GLY A 34 -4.06 32.77 -13.37
CA GLY A 34 -3.28 33.69 -14.19
C GLY A 34 -1.90 34.04 -13.63
N TYR A 35 -1.33 33.23 -12.74
CA TYR A 35 0.02 33.44 -12.22
C TYR A 35 1.08 32.82 -13.15
N ALA A 36 2.17 33.56 -13.37
CA ALA A 36 3.42 33.02 -13.84
C ALA A 36 4.12 32.30 -12.68
N VAL A 37 4.28 30.99 -12.80
CA VAL A 37 4.78 30.14 -11.70
C VAL A 37 6.25 29.80 -11.91
N GLN A 38 7.08 30.16 -10.95
CA GLN A 38 8.44 29.64 -10.79
C GLN A 38 8.34 28.29 -10.07
N ASP A 39 8.48 27.21 -10.83
CA ASP A 39 8.28 25.84 -10.36
C ASP A 39 9.62 25.22 -9.94
N HIS A 40 9.84 25.14 -8.63
CA HIS A 40 11.05 24.57 -8.02
C HIS A 40 10.79 23.13 -7.60
N HIS A 41 11.50 22.21 -8.25
CA HIS A 41 11.39 20.78 -8.01
C HIS A 41 12.35 20.35 -6.90
N LEU A 42 11.81 19.70 -5.88
CA LEU A 42 12.56 18.96 -4.88
C LEU A 42 12.67 17.52 -5.42
N LYS A 43 13.86 17.14 -5.88
CA LYS A 43 14.11 15.90 -6.64
C LYS A 43 14.56 14.75 -5.76
N THR A 44 15.01 15.03 -4.55
CA THR A 44 15.40 14.01 -3.58
C THR A 44 14.67 14.18 -2.25
N ARG A 45 14.72 13.13 -1.42
CA ARG A 45 14.14 13.15 -0.08
C ARG A 45 14.93 14.06 0.85
N GLU A 46 16.25 14.05 0.72
CA GLU A 46 17.18 14.90 1.45
C GLU A 46 16.93 16.38 1.15
N GLU A 47 16.74 16.74 -0.12
CA GLU A 47 16.36 18.10 -0.52
C GLU A 47 15.01 18.51 0.07
N THR A 48 14.05 17.59 0.09
CA THR A 48 12.72 17.84 0.65
C THR A 48 12.80 18.09 2.16
N ASP A 49 13.56 17.26 2.87
CA ASP A 49 13.67 17.36 4.32
C ASP A 49 14.53 18.57 4.73
N ALA A 50 15.56 18.91 3.95
CA ALA A 50 16.29 20.17 4.10
C ALA A 50 15.38 21.38 3.88
N PHE A 51 14.56 21.37 2.83
CA PHE A 51 13.57 22.43 2.56
C PHE A 51 12.58 22.60 3.72
N LYS A 52 12.05 21.48 4.25
CA LYS A 52 11.17 21.49 5.43
C LYS A 52 11.85 22.11 6.65
N GLY A 53 13.11 21.74 6.90
CA GLY A 53 13.92 22.28 8.00
C GLY A 53 14.13 23.78 7.87
N VAL A 54 14.59 24.24 6.70
CA VAL A 54 14.86 25.67 6.42
C VAL A 54 13.60 26.52 6.55
N HIS A 55 12.46 26.05 6.05
CA HIS A 55 11.21 26.82 6.05
C HIS A 55 10.30 26.53 7.24
N GLY A 56 10.68 25.64 8.15
CA GLY A 56 9.89 25.24 9.32
C GLY A 56 8.51 24.69 8.96
N VAL A 57 8.41 23.91 7.88
CA VAL A 57 7.13 23.35 7.38
C VAL A 57 7.10 21.83 7.53
N LYS A 58 5.92 21.28 7.81
CA LYS A 58 5.74 19.82 7.94
C LYS A 58 5.52 19.13 6.59
N THR A 59 4.99 19.85 5.60
CA THR A 59 4.54 19.27 4.34
C THR A 59 4.99 20.11 3.14
N THR A 60 5.10 19.44 2.00
CA THR A 60 5.24 20.05 0.67
C THR A 60 4.03 19.61 -0.16
N PRO A 61 3.53 20.42 -1.12
CA PRO A 61 4.13 21.63 -1.67
C PRO A 61 4.01 22.86 -0.76
N GLN A 62 4.83 23.88 -1.03
CA GLN A 62 4.73 25.21 -0.43
C GLN A 62 4.66 26.28 -1.51
N THR A 63 3.68 27.17 -1.37
CA THR A 63 3.43 28.27 -2.31
C THR A 63 3.81 29.61 -1.69
N PHE A 64 4.49 30.45 -2.46
CA PHE A 64 4.84 31.82 -2.11
C PHE A 64 4.32 32.77 -3.19
N ILE A 65 3.68 33.86 -2.78
CA ILE A 65 3.16 34.90 -3.68
C ILE A 65 3.63 36.24 -3.16
N GLY A 66 4.28 37.04 -4.02
CA GLY A 66 4.84 38.34 -3.61
C GLY A 66 5.86 38.24 -2.47
N GLY A 67 6.61 37.14 -2.38
CA GLY A 67 7.58 36.89 -1.30
C GLY A 67 6.95 36.41 0.03
N VAL A 68 5.62 36.40 0.15
CA VAL A 68 4.92 35.94 1.35
C VAL A 68 4.57 34.45 1.21
N ARG A 69 4.83 33.68 2.27
CA ARG A 69 4.46 32.25 2.33
C ARG A 69 2.94 32.11 2.51
N ILE A 70 2.27 31.52 1.52
CA ILE A 70 0.85 31.20 1.57
C ILE A 70 0.62 29.87 2.28
N GLY A 71 1.45 28.86 2.01
CA GLY A 71 1.35 27.54 2.64
C GLY A 71 1.15 26.41 1.65
N GLY A 72 0.46 25.35 2.10
CA GLY A 72 0.16 24.17 1.32
C GLY A 72 -0.96 24.38 0.31
N HIS A 73 -1.42 23.28 -0.31
CA HIS A 73 -2.51 23.34 -1.29
C HIS A 73 -3.82 23.89 -0.71
N ASP A 74 -4.18 23.49 0.50
CA ASP A 74 -5.40 23.94 1.16
C ASP A 74 -5.33 25.43 1.52
N ASP A 75 -4.18 25.91 2.00
CA ASP A 75 -3.97 27.33 2.30
C ASP A 75 -4.04 28.18 1.02
N LEU A 76 -3.50 27.65 -0.08
CA LEU A 76 -3.62 28.28 -1.39
C LEU A 76 -5.07 28.37 -1.87
N ARG A 77 -5.88 27.32 -1.63
CA ARG A 77 -7.32 27.35 -1.94
C ARG A 77 -8.05 28.40 -1.10
N ARG A 78 -7.73 28.49 0.20
CA ARG A 78 -8.27 29.54 1.09
C ARG A 78 -7.88 30.93 0.62
N PHE A 79 -6.62 31.14 0.22
CA PHE A 79 -6.13 32.41 -0.33
C PHE A 79 -6.93 32.87 -1.56
N PHE A 80 -7.38 31.93 -2.40
CA PHE A 80 -8.23 32.24 -3.56
C PHE A 80 -9.73 32.27 -3.27
N GLY A 81 -10.14 32.17 -2.01
CA GLY A 81 -11.55 32.16 -1.60
C GLY A 81 -12.30 30.88 -1.98
N GLU A 82 -11.60 29.79 -2.27
CA GLU A 82 -12.24 28.50 -2.53
C GLU A 82 -12.66 27.82 -1.22
N LYS A 83 -13.80 27.12 -1.26
CA LYS A 83 -14.27 26.33 -0.12
C LYS A 83 -13.33 25.15 0.13
N VAL A 84 -12.64 25.16 1.27
CA VAL A 84 -11.84 24.04 1.75
C VAL A 84 -12.62 23.36 2.88
N PRO A 85 -12.85 22.03 2.81
CA PRO A 85 -13.46 21.30 3.91
C PRO A 85 -12.67 21.51 5.21
N GLU A 86 -13.36 21.62 6.33
CA GLU A 86 -12.68 21.65 7.62
C GLU A 86 -11.94 20.33 7.88
N PRO A 87 -10.80 20.36 8.59
CA PRO A 87 -10.11 19.14 8.99
C PRO A 87 -11.07 18.22 9.77
N GLY A 88 -11.34 17.03 9.24
CA GLY A 88 -12.25 16.05 9.85
C GLY A 88 -13.70 16.10 9.36
N ALA A 89 -14.05 17.00 8.44
CA ALA A 89 -15.39 17.00 7.83
C ALA A 89 -15.63 15.71 7.02
N THR A 90 -16.71 15.00 7.33
CA THR A 90 -17.12 13.78 6.61
C THR A 90 -17.69 14.13 5.24
N SER A 91 -17.17 13.49 4.19
CA SER A 91 -17.70 13.62 2.82
C SER A 91 -18.68 12.48 2.52
N TYR A 92 -19.97 12.80 2.42
CA TYR A 92 -21.00 11.83 2.00
C TYR A 92 -21.16 11.74 0.47
N VAL A 93 -20.41 12.54 -0.29
CA VAL A 93 -20.52 12.60 -1.76
C VAL A 93 -20.34 11.22 -2.42
N PRO A 94 -19.35 10.39 -2.04
CA PRO A 94 -19.20 9.05 -2.63
C PRO A 94 -20.39 8.14 -2.33
N VAL A 95 -20.89 8.18 -1.10
CA VAL A 95 -22.05 7.37 -0.67
C VAL A 95 -23.29 7.75 -1.47
N ILE A 96 -23.59 9.05 -1.57
CA ILE A 96 -24.72 9.56 -2.34
C ILE A 96 -24.58 9.17 -3.82
N ALA A 97 -23.38 9.24 -4.39
CA ALA A 97 -23.14 8.87 -5.78
C ALA A 97 -23.45 7.39 -6.05
N VAL A 98 -23.05 6.48 -5.16
CA VAL A 98 -23.34 5.04 -5.28
C VAL A 98 -24.84 4.77 -5.29
N PHE A 99 -25.57 5.34 -4.34
CA PHE A 99 -27.03 5.17 -4.30
C PHE A 99 -27.74 5.85 -5.47
N ALA A 100 -27.26 7.01 -5.94
CA ALA A 100 -27.82 7.65 -7.12
C ALA A 100 -27.65 6.79 -8.38
N VAL A 101 -26.47 6.20 -8.58
CA VAL A 101 -26.21 5.29 -9.70
C VAL A 101 -27.08 4.03 -9.59
N ALA A 102 -27.20 3.43 -8.41
CA ALA A 102 -28.08 2.30 -8.19
C ALA A 102 -29.54 2.62 -8.55
N ALA A 103 -30.03 3.81 -8.18
CA ALA A 103 -31.39 4.26 -8.49
C ALA A 103 -31.60 4.44 -10.00
N LEU A 104 -30.63 5.03 -10.70
CA LEU A 104 -30.69 5.19 -12.15
C LEU A 104 -30.69 3.84 -12.89
N ILE A 105 -29.87 2.88 -12.43
CA ILE A 105 -29.85 1.52 -12.99
C ILE A 105 -31.18 0.81 -12.75
N ALA A 106 -31.72 0.90 -11.53
CA ALA A 106 -33.01 0.28 -11.21
C ALA A 106 -34.16 0.86 -12.05
N LEU A 107 -34.16 2.19 -12.25
CA LEU A 107 -35.10 2.86 -13.16
C LEU A 107 -34.93 2.37 -14.60
N ALA A 108 -33.71 2.21 -15.07
CA ALA A 108 -33.44 1.69 -16.42
C ALA A 108 -33.94 0.25 -16.59
N ILE A 109 -33.77 -0.61 -15.58
CA ILE A 109 -34.27 -2.00 -15.58
C ILE A 109 -35.80 -2.04 -15.64
N ASP A 110 -36.49 -1.24 -14.82
CA ASP A 110 -37.96 -1.17 -14.81
C ASP A 110 -38.49 -0.65 -16.15
N TRP A 111 -37.87 0.41 -16.68
CA TRP A 111 -38.23 0.99 -17.97
C TRP A 111 -38.00 0.04 -19.14
N LEU A 112 -36.93 -0.74 -19.12
CA LEU A 112 -36.64 -1.72 -20.17
C LEU A 112 -37.57 -2.94 -20.10
N SER A 113 -37.88 -3.41 -18.89
CA SER A 113 -38.67 -4.62 -18.66
C SER A 113 -40.16 -4.40 -18.88
N MET A 114 -40.72 -3.33 -18.28
CA MET A 114 -42.18 -3.11 -18.25
C MET A 114 -42.62 -1.81 -18.93
N ARG A 115 -41.67 -1.00 -19.45
CA ARG A 115 -41.93 0.32 -20.05
C ARG A 115 -42.74 1.28 -19.16
N ALA A 116 -42.68 1.04 -17.86
CA ALA A 116 -43.35 1.80 -16.82
C ALA A 116 -42.54 1.72 -15.53
N ILE A 117 -42.71 2.70 -14.65
CA ILE A 117 -42.18 2.65 -13.29
C ILE A 117 -43.17 1.87 -12.43
N THR A 118 -42.72 0.77 -11.84
CA THR A 118 -43.58 -0.14 -11.09
C THR A 118 -43.09 -0.31 -9.65
N ALA A 119 -43.84 -1.10 -8.86
CA ALA A 119 -43.41 -1.48 -7.51
C ALA A 119 -42.10 -2.28 -7.48
N MET A 120 -41.65 -2.83 -8.63
CA MET A 120 -40.39 -3.56 -8.74
C MET A 120 -39.15 -2.66 -8.70
N LEU A 121 -39.33 -1.34 -8.85
CA LEU A 121 -38.23 -0.39 -8.73
C LEU A 121 -37.50 -0.50 -7.38
N VAL A 122 -38.23 -0.66 -6.29
CA VAL A 122 -37.67 -0.73 -4.93
C VAL A 122 -36.80 -1.98 -4.72
N PRO A 123 -37.27 -3.21 -4.96
CA PRO A 123 -36.42 -4.40 -4.83
C PRO A 123 -35.25 -4.39 -5.82
N ASN A 124 -35.44 -3.90 -7.06
CA ASN A 124 -34.36 -3.77 -8.05
C ASN A 124 -33.28 -2.79 -7.58
N PHE A 125 -33.68 -1.65 -7.01
CA PHE A 125 -32.77 -0.68 -6.43
C PHE A 125 -31.95 -1.27 -5.28
N ILE A 126 -32.59 -1.98 -4.35
CA ILE A 126 -31.91 -2.62 -3.23
C ILE A 126 -30.89 -3.66 -3.72
N ALA A 127 -31.28 -4.50 -4.69
CA ALA A 127 -30.40 -5.51 -5.25
C ALA A 127 -29.16 -4.89 -5.92
N VAL A 128 -29.34 -3.88 -6.77
CA VAL A 128 -28.23 -3.19 -7.43
C VAL A 128 -27.33 -2.48 -6.41
N ALA A 129 -27.92 -1.81 -5.40
CA ALA A 129 -27.15 -1.14 -4.36
C ALA A 129 -26.30 -2.14 -3.56
N MET A 130 -26.83 -3.31 -3.21
CA MET A 130 -26.08 -4.37 -2.53
C MET A 130 -24.90 -4.87 -3.37
N CYS A 131 -25.11 -5.12 -4.66
CA CYS A 131 -24.04 -5.53 -5.57
C CYS A 131 -22.94 -4.46 -5.66
N LEU A 132 -23.31 -3.17 -5.82
CA LEU A 132 -22.35 -2.09 -5.89
C LEU A 132 -21.57 -1.93 -4.59
N LEU A 133 -22.25 -1.99 -3.43
CA LEU A 133 -21.60 -1.91 -2.13
C LEU A 133 -20.64 -3.08 -1.89
N ALA A 134 -20.98 -4.29 -2.32
CA ALA A 134 -20.11 -5.46 -2.23
C ALA A 134 -18.86 -5.36 -3.12
N MET A 135 -18.93 -4.62 -4.23
CA MET A 135 -17.80 -4.37 -5.13
C MET A 135 -16.92 -3.19 -4.71
N LEU A 136 -17.37 -2.35 -3.78
CA LEU A 136 -16.56 -1.22 -3.33
C LEU A 136 -15.27 -1.75 -2.70
N PRO A 137 -14.10 -1.20 -3.09
CA PRO A 137 -12.85 -1.66 -2.51
C PRO A 137 -12.85 -1.38 -1.01
N TRP A 138 -12.45 -2.38 -0.22
CA TRP A 138 -12.24 -2.24 1.21
C TRP A 138 -10.99 -1.39 1.44
N TYR A 139 -11.18 -0.07 1.58
CA TYR A 139 -10.08 0.88 1.78
C TYR A 139 -9.68 1.04 3.26
N ASP A 140 -10.31 0.33 4.17
CA ASP A 140 -9.96 0.41 5.58
C ASP A 140 -8.64 -0.33 5.84
N ASN A 141 -7.59 0.45 6.08
CA ASN A 141 -6.33 0.02 6.66
C ASN A 141 -6.29 0.46 8.13
N PRO A 142 -7.08 -0.18 9.02
CA PRO A 142 -7.18 0.21 10.43
C PRO A 142 -5.84 0.06 11.17
N LEU A 143 -4.92 -0.72 10.61
CA LEU A 143 -3.59 -0.96 11.14
C LEU A 143 -2.55 0.08 10.70
N GLY A 144 -2.90 1.02 9.80
CA GLY A 144 -1.98 2.02 9.30
C GLY A 144 -0.78 1.45 8.52
N LEU A 145 -0.88 0.22 8.03
CA LEU A 145 0.20 -0.48 7.31
C LEU A 145 0.48 0.22 5.98
N LYS A 146 1.57 0.98 5.92
CA LYS A 146 2.03 1.58 4.66
C LYS A 146 2.82 0.52 3.90
N VAL A 147 2.24 0.00 2.82
CA VAL A 147 2.98 -0.86 1.88
C VAL A 147 4.13 -0.01 1.34
N GLN A 148 5.37 -0.47 1.56
CA GLN A 148 6.53 0.17 0.97
C GLN A 148 6.40 0.08 -0.56
N ARG A 149 6.68 1.17 -1.26
CA ARG A 149 6.49 1.26 -2.73
C ARG A 149 7.56 0.52 -3.51
N GLU A 150 8.69 0.23 -2.87
CA GLU A 150 9.78 -0.52 -3.49
C GLU A 150 9.60 -2.00 -3.17
N PRO A 151 9.67 -2.88 -4.18
CA PRO A 151 9.60 -4.32 -3.96
C PRO A 151 10.80 -4.75 -3.11
N SER A 152 10.53 -5.36 -1.96
CA SER A 152 11.57 -5.96 -1.12
C SER A 152 12.20 -7.15 -1.81
N ASN A 153 13.50 -7.35 -1.63
CA ASN A 153 14.18 -8.55 -2.10
C ASN A 153 13.81 -9.70 -1.18
N ILE A 154 13.11 -10.68 -1.74
CA ILE A 154 12.61 -11.84 -0.99
C ILE A 154 13.47 -13.06 -1.28
N LEU A 155 13.89 -13.75 -0.23
CA LEU A 155 14.47 -15.10 -0.31
C LEU A 155 13.48 -16.13 0.24
N TRP A 156 13.09 -17.06 -0.61
CA TRP A 156 12.22 -18.18 -0.27
C TRP A 156 13.06 -19.43 0.03
N LEU A 157 13.01 -19.88 1.29
CA LEU A 157 13.62 -21.11 1.77
C LEU A 157 12.57 -22.22 1.80
N ASP A 158 12.61 -23.09 0.79
CA ASP A 158 11.62 -24.16 0.60
C ASP A 158 12.15 -25.50 1.13
N TYR A 159 11.52 -26.00 2.19
CA TYR A 159 11.72 -27.30 2.83
C TYR A 159 10.64 -28.34 2.46
N GLU A 160 9.50 -27.91 1.89
CA GLU A 160 8.38 -28.80 1.59
C GLU A 160 8.30 -29.21 0.13
N ALA A 161 8.20 -28.24 -0.78
CA ALA A 161 7.81 -28.45 -2.18
C ALA A 161 9.01 -28.59 -3.13
N ASP A 162 8.86 -28.26 -4.40
CA ASP A 162 9.95 -28.24 -5.36
C ASP A 162 9.94 -26.92 -6.14
N ARG A 163 11.09 -26.57 -6.72
CA ARG A 163 11.27 -25.29 -7.42
C ARG A 163 10.20 -25.05 -8.49
N THR A 164 9.77 -26.09 -9.19
CA THR A 164 8.81 -25.98 -10.28
C THR A 164 7.44 -25.62 -9.75
N SER A 165 6.98 -26.34 -8.72
CA SER A 165 5.70 -26.09 -8.06
C SER A 165 5.64 -24.70 -7.44
N THR A 166 6.71 -24.30 -6.76
CA THR A 166 6.80 -22.99 -6.09
C THR A 166 6.81 -21.84 -7.11
N LEU A 167 7.60 -21.95 -8.18
CA LEU A 167 7.62 -20.94 -9.25
C LEU A 167 6.29 -20.88 -10.02
N TYR A 168 5.64 -22.02 -10.26
CA TYR A 168 4.32 -22.07 -10.90
C TYR A 168 3.28 -21.31 -10.08
N ASN A 169 3.21 -21.58 -8.77
CA ASN A 169 2.28 -20.89 -7.86
C ASN A 169 2.60 -19.39 -7.77
N PHE A 170 3.87 -19.03 -7.63
CA PHE A 170 4.31 -17.64 -7.60
C PHE A 170 3.90 -16.87 -8.86
N THR A 171 4.08 -17.48 -10.05
CA THR A 171 3.68 -16.86 -11.32
C THR A 171 2.19 -16.58 -11.39
N ARG A 172 1.35 -17.48 -10.85
CA ARG A 172 -0.10 -17.27 -10.78
C ARG A 172 -0.48 -16.13 -9.84
N ILE A 173 0.19 -16.02 -8.70
CA ILE A 173 -0.02 -14.94 -7.74
C ILE A 173 0.34 -13.60 -8.36
N VAL A 174 1.52 -13.49 -8.98
CA VAL A 174 1.99 -12.27 -9.65
C VAL A 174 1.00 -11.80 -10.72
N ARG A 175 0.52 -12.73 -11.56
CA ARG A 175 -0.48 -12.42 -12.60
C ARG A 175 -1.84 -12.02 -12.02
N GLY A 176 -2.29 -12.67 -10.95
CA GLY A 176 -3.57 -12.36 -10.31
C GLY A 176 -3.55 -11.04 -9.54
N ALA A 177 -2.38 -10.64 -9.04
CA ALA A 177 -2.19 -9.42 -8.27
C ALA A 177 -1.78 -8.20 -9.13
N ASP A 178 -1.65 -8.36 -10.45
CA ASP A 178 -1.16 -7.32 -11.38
C ASP A 178 0.20 -6.73 -10.94
N ALA A 179 1.07 -7.59 -10.41
CA ALA A 179 2.31 -7.19 -9.73
C ALA A 179 3.56 -7.50 -10.57
N GLU A 180 3.62 -6.92 -11.77
CA GLU A 180 4.74 -7.15 -12.70
C GLU A 180 6.10 -6.72 -12.12
N GLY A 181 7.16 -7.49 -12.42
CA GLY A 181 8.54 -7.14 -12.04
C GLY A 181 9.01 -7.64 -10.67
N ILE A 182 8.20 -8.39 -9.92
CA ILE A 182 8.66 -9.02 -8.67
C ILE A 182 9.52 -10.26 -8.99
N SER A 183 10.79 -10.22 -8.58
CA SER A 183 11.70 -11.37 -8.63
C SER A 183 11.70 -12.15 -7.31
N LEU A 184 11.60 -13.48 -7.39
CA LEU A 184 11.68 -14.37 -6.23
C LEU A 184 13.06 -15.05 -6.20
N ASN A 185 13.89 -14.74 -5.19
CA ASN A 185 15.07 -15.55 -4.93
C ASN A 185 14.60 -16.84 -4.25
N TYR A 186 14.96 -17.99 -4.82
CA TYR A 186 14.50 -19.29 -4.36
C TYR A 186 15.68 -20.18 -4.00
N ARG A 187 15.58 -20.84 -2.85
CA ARG A 187 16.50 -21.89 -2.42
C ARG A 187 15.72 -23.08 -1.87
N ARG A 188 16.07 -24.28 -2.34
CA ARG A 188 15.64 -25.54 -1.74
C ARG A 188 16.51 -25.84 -0.51
N CYS A 189 15.89 -26.05 0.63
CA CYS A 189 16.56 -26.46 1.85
C CYS A 189 16.30 -27.96 2.12
N ARG A 190 17.34 -28.67 2.55
CA ARG A 190 17.28 -30.11 2.86
C ARG A 190 17.69 -30.43 4.30
N MET A 191 18.38 -29.51 4.96
CA MET A 191 18.86 -29.62 6.33
C MET A 191 18.21 -28.52 7.16
N PRO A 192 18.05 -28.72 8.48
CA PRO A 192 17.55 -27.70 9.40
C PRO A 192 18.27 -26.36 9.22
N LEU A 193 17.56 -25.26 9.48
CA LEU A 193 18.08 -23.90 9.28
C LEU A 193 19.38 -23.66 10.04
N CYS A 194 19.48 -24.16 11.27
CA CYS A 194 20.66 -23.99 12.12
C CYS A 194 21.88 -24.74 11.59
N ASP A 195 21.69 -25.85 10.87
CA ASP A 195 22.78 -26.67 10.34
C ASP A 195 23.32 -26.13 9.00
N ASP A 196 22.55 -25.30 8.30
CA ASP A 196 22.88 -24.72 6.99
C ASP A 196 23.00 -23.18 7.03
N ILE A 197 23.15 -22.62 8.23
CA ILE A 197 23.00 -21.19 8.47
C ILE A 197 24.05 -20.36 7.74
N GLU A 198 25.31 -20.81 7.70
CA GLU A 198 26.40 -20.09 7.04
C GLU A 198 26.12 -19.88 5.54
N ALA A 199 25.68 -20.94 4.87
CA ALA A 199 25.35 -20.87 3.46
C ALA A 199 24.09 -20.04 3.20
N ILE A 200 23.13 -20.03 4.13
CA ILE A 200 21.90 -19.22 4.02
C ILE A 200 22.23 -17.74 4.24
N SER A 201 23.03 -17.40 5.23
CA SER A 201 23.54 -16.04 5.45
C SER A 201 24.29 -15.52 4.24
N LEU A 202 25.18 -16.33 3.64
CA LEU A 202 25.89 -15.94 2.41
C LEU A 202 24.91 -15.65 1.26
N HIS A 203 23.85 -16.46 1.12
CA HIS A 203 22.84 -16.25 0.09
C HIS A 203 21.99 -15.00 0.36
N VAL A 204 21.65 -14.74 1.63
CA VAL A 204 20.94 -13.53 2.07
C VAL A 204 21.75 -12.28 1.71
N GLU A 205 23.05 -12.28 1.98
CA GLU A 205 23.96 -11.18 1.62
C GLU A 205 24.07 -10.99 0.10
N GLN A 206 24.29 -12.08 -0.65
CA GLN A 206 24.42 -12.04 -2.12
C GLN A 206 23.15 -11.53 -2.80
N ALA A 207 21.99 -11.98 -2.35
CA ALA A 207 20.70 -11.57 -2.89
C ALA A 207 20.20 -10.22 -2.32
N LYS A 208 20.95 -9.60 -1.39
CA LYS A 208 20.55 -8.38 -0.66
C LYS A 208 19.12 -8.50 -0.12
N THR A 209 18.87 -9.59 0.58
CA THR A 209 17.52 -9.98 1.02
C THR A 209 17.04 -9.12 2.18
N ASP A 210 15.85 -8.53 2.03
CA ASP A 210 15.18 -7.79 3.11
C ASP A 210 14.29 -8.72 3.95
N ILE A 211 13.66 -9.70 3.29
CA ILE A 211 12.69 -10.63 3.88
C ILE A 211 13.03 -12.07 3.50
N VAL A 212 13.15 -12.94 4.49
CA VAL A 212 13.29 -14.38 4.31
C VAL A 212 11.96 -15.07 4.61
N ILE A 213 11.44 -15.83 3.65
CA ILE A 213 10.26 -16.68 3.82
C ILE A 213 10.73 -18.12 4.09
N ILE A 214 10.22 -18.73 5.15
CA ILE A 214 10.54 -20.12 5.54
C ILE A 214 9.30 -20.98 5.33
N ASP A 215 9.39 -21.94 4.41
CA ASP A 215 8.30 -22.85 4.08
C ASP A 215 8.77 -24.31 4.15
N SER A 216 8.64 -25.05 5.26
CA SER A 216 7.89 -24.75 6.48
C SER A 216 8.74 -24.86 7.75
N VAL A 217 8.22 -24.29 8.84
CA VAL A 217 8.88 -24.21 10.15
C VAL A 217 9.28 -25.58 10.72
N ALA A 218 8.47 -26.61 10.49
CA ALA A 218 8.69 -27.93 11.10
C ALA A 218 10.00 -28.56 10.63
N LYS A 219 10.27 -28.48 9.33
CA LYS A 219 11.53 -28.99 8.76
C LYS A 219 12.69 -28.03 9.00
N ALA A 220 12.43 -26.73 9.01
CA ALA A 220 13.45 -25.73 9.31
C ALA A 220 13.98 -25.84 10.75
N ALA A 221 13.13 -26.19 11.72
CA ALA A 221 13.54 -26.36 13.12
C ALA A 221 14.34 -27.66 13.36
N GLY A 222 14.18 -28.67 12.49
CA GLY A 222 14.94 -29.92 12.55
C GLY A 222 14.59 -30.86 13.71
N GLY A 223 13.48 -30.62 14.40
CA GLY A 223 13.05 -31.42 15.55
C GLY A 223 11.61 -31.15 15.96
N ASP A 224 11.25 -31.65 17.13
CA ASP A 224 9.90 -31.55 17.69
C ASP A 224 9.62 -30.11 18.17
N LEU A 225 8.66 -29.45 17.52
CA LEU A 225 8.30 -28.05 17.82
C LEU A 225 7.67 -27.87 19.21
N ASP A 226 7.21 -28.94 19.84
CA ASP A 226 6.66 -28.91 21.21
C ASP A 226 7.78 -28.83 22.25
N LYS A 227 9.00 -29.26 21.88
CA LYS A 227 10.17 -29.17 22.73
C LYS A 227 10.86 -27.84 22.47
N SER A 228 10.93 -26.99 23.50
CA SER A 228 11.55 -25.65 23.45
C SER A 228 12.94 -25.60 22.81
N GLU A 229 13.71 -26.70 22.84
CA GLU A 229 15.01 -26.81 22.17
C GLU A 229 14.94 -26.48 20.66
N SER A 230 14.00 -27.09 19.92
CA SER A 230 13.92 -26.93 18.45
C SER A 230 13.51 -25.51 18.03
N PRO A 231 12.46 -24.89 18.59
CA PRO A 231 12.16 -23.47 18.37
C PRO A 231 13.31 -22.55 18.78
N ASN A 232 13.95 -22.78 19.93
CA ASN A 232 15.05 -21.92 20.39
C ASN A 232 16.24 -21.95 19.42
N ARG A 233 16.60 -23.14 18.91
CA ARG A 233 17.66 -23.29 17.89
C ARG A 233 17.29 -22.61 16.57
N LEU A 234 16.03 -22.70 16.16
CA LEU A 234 15.53 -22.00 14.98
C LEU A 234 15.63 -20.48 15.14
N PHE A 235 15.13 -19.92 16.23
CA PHE A 235 15.17 -18.48 16.47
C PHE A 235 16.59 -17.94 16.62
N ALA A 236 17.48 -18.69 17.29
CA ALA A 236 18.89 -18.33 17.36
C ALA A 236 19.55 -18.27 15.96
N ALA A 237 19.17 -19.19 15.05
CA ALA A 237 19.65 -19.15 13.67
C ALA A 237 19.04 -17.98 12.87
N LEU A 238 17.76 -17.67 13.09
CA LEU A 238 17.09 -16.53 12.46
C LEU A 238 17.73 -15.19 12.82
N ASP A 239 18.13 -15.02 14.08
CA ASP A 239 18.80 -13.80 14.55
C ASP A 239 20.13 -13.53 13.82
N LEU A 240 20.79 -14.58 13.31
CA LEU A 240 22.04 -14.47 12.55
C LEU A 240 21.85 -14.01 11.10
N LEU A 241 20.63 -14.07 10.55
CA LEU A 241 20.36 -13.69 9.17
C LEU A 241 20.25 -12.17 8.98
N HIS A 242 20.08 -11.40 10.06
CA HIS A 242 19.96 -9.94 10.03
C HIS A 242 18.89 -9.39 9.05
N CYS A 243 17.86 -10.16 8.76
CA CYS A 243 16.74 -9.81 7.88
C CYS A 243 15.39 -10.15 8.54
N THR A 244 14.28 -9.71 7.97
CA THR A 244 12.94 -9.99 8.54
C THR A 244 12.49 -11.41 8.19
N PRO A 245 12.22 -12.30 9.17
CA PRO A 245 11.70 -13.63 8.88
C PRO A 245 10.17 -13.66 8.80
N LEU A 246 9.65 -14.32 7.76
CA LEU A 246 8.25 -14.72 7.64
C LEU A 246 8.18 -16.25 7.68
N ILE A 247 7.58 -16.79 8.73
CA ILE A 247 7.56 -18.23 9.00
C ILE A 247 6.20 -18.80 8.60
N LEU A 248 6.20 -19.78 7.69
CA LEU A 248 5.01 -20.54 7.34
C LEU A 248 4.93 -21.81 8.19
N ALA A 249 3.79 -21.96 8.85
CA ALA A 249 3.53 -23.05 9.76
C ALA A 249 2.13 -23.62 9.54
N HIS A 250 2.03 -24.95 9.54
CA HIS A 250 0.74 -25.61 9.62
C HIS A 250 0.26 -25.61 11.07
N THR A 251 -0.96 -25.13 11.28
CA THR A 251 -1.61 -25.23 12.59
C THR A 251 -2.24 -26.61 12.73
N TYR A 252 -1.90 -27.34 13.79
CA TYR A 252 -2.63 -28.56 14.16
C TYR A 252 -3.76 -28.23 15.14
N LYS A 253 -4.83 -29.04 15.14
CA LYS A 253 -5.90 -28.95 16.13
C LYS A 253 -5.57 -29.96 17.23
N GLY A 254 -5.02 -29.49 18.34
CA GLY A 254 -4.71 -30.36 19.47
C GLY A 254 -5.94 -31.16 19.94
N GLU A 255 -5.75 -32.45 20.20
CA GLU A 255 -6.78 -33.30 20.80
C GLU A 255 -7.11 -32.73 22.20
N GLY A 256 -8.30 -32.14 22.34
CA GLY A 256 -8.88 -31.77 23.63
C GLY A 256 -9.09 -30.27 23.90
N THR A 257 -8.33 -29.35 23.30
CA THR A 257 -8.40 -27.91 23.65
C THR A 257 -9.16 -27.05 22.64
N GLY A 258 -9.41 -27.56 21.42
CA GLY A 258 -10.13 -26.84 20.36
C GLY A 258 -9.40 -25.61 19.80
N LYS A 259 -8.30 -25.17 20.41
CA LYS A 259 -7.44 -24.07 19.96
C LYS A 259 -6.37 -24.60 19.01
N ARG A 260 -6.15 -23.87 17.91
CA ARG A 260 -5.08 -24.13 16.95
C ARG A 260 -3.80 -23.51 17.48
N THR A 261 -2.75 -24.30 17.67
CA THR A 261 -1.43 -23.81 18.08
C THR A 261 -0.35 -24.29 17.11
N ILE A 262 0.72 -23.51 16.99
CA ILE A 262 1.90 -23.83 16.16
C ILE A 262 2.99 -24.50 17.00
N TYR A 263 3.04 -24.14 18.28
CA TYR A 263 3.88 -24.72 19.32
C TYR A 263 2.91 -25.41 20.29
N GLY A 264 3.12 -26.69 20.60
CA GLY A 264 2.25 -27.44 21.51
C GLY A 264 2.28 -26.90 22.93
N SER A 265 1.35 -25.98 23.23
CA SER A 265 0.58 -25.83 24.48
C SER A 265 -0.42 -24.67 24.32
#